data_AF-A0A923XEC7-F1
#
_entry.id   AF-A0A923XEC7-F1
#
_cell.length_a   1.000
_cell.length_b   1.000
_cell.length_c   1.000
_cell.angle_alpha   90.00
_cell.angle_beta   90.00
_cell.angle_gamma   90.00
#
_symmetry.space_group_name_H-M   'P 1'
#
loop_
_entity.id
_entity.type
_entity.pdbx_description
1 polymer ?
#
loop_
_entity_poly.entity_id
_entity_poly.type
_entity_poly.pdbx_seq_one_letter_code
_entity_poly.pdbx_strand_id
1 'polypeptide(L)'
;MHIHILGICGTFMGGVAALAREAGHRVTGCDSGVYPPMSDQLRALGIDLVEGYGAEQMAFKPDVWVIGNVVSRARGADGQPRYPLMEAILDAGDRYTSGPQWLAENLLHARHVLAVAGTHGKTTTTSMLAWILEHAGQRPGFLVGGVPLNFGISARTGSGKAFVIEADEYDTAFFDKRSKFVHYRPRTAVLNNLEFDHADIFDDLAAIERQFHHLVRIVPSSGRVVVNGLEESLARVLNQGCWSEVRSFGATVSDFSA
;
A
#
# COMPACT_ATOMS: atom_id res chain seq x y z
N MET A 1 18.13 -1.12 -10.83
CA MET A 1 18.55 -0.92 -9.42
C MET A 1 18.44 -2.24 -8.68
N HIS A 2 19.27 -2.44 -7.66
CA HIS A 2 19.13 -3.48 -6.64
C HIS A 2 18.41 -2.91 -5.42
N ILE A 3 17.30 -3.54 -5.04
CA ILE A 3 16.50 -3.18 -3.88
C ILE A 3 16.57 -4.32 -2.88
N HIS A 4 16.77 -3.99 -1.60
CA HIS A 4 16.63 -4.94 -0.51
C HIS A 4 15.47 -4.55 0.40
N ILE A 5 14.49 -5.43 0.53
CA ILE A 5 13.24 -5.18 1.26
C ILE A 5 13.28 -5.83 2.64
N LEU A 6 13.11 -5.05 3.70
CA LEU A 6 12.97 -5.56 5.07
C LEU A 6 11.47 -5.76 5.38
N GLY A 7 11.08 -6.96 5.83
CA GLY A 7 9.67 -7.32 6.03
C GLY A 7 8.97 -7.69 4.72
N ILE A 8 9.68 -8.42 3.85
CA ILE A 8 9.25 -8.69 2.47
C ILE A 8 8.06 -9.66 2.37
N CYS A 9 7.80 -10.48 3.40
CA CYS A 9 6.78 -11.53 3.34
C CYS A 9 5.36 -11.05 3.71
N GLY A 10 5.19 -9.78 4.13
CA GLY A 10 3.85 -9.20 4.28
C GLY A 10 3.17 -9.02 2.91
N THR A 11 1.85 -9.25 2.80
CA THR A 11 1.15 -9.26 1.50
C THR A 11 1.39 -8.01 0.64
N PHE A 12 1.35 -6.82 1.26
CA PHE A 12 1.67 -5.57 0.57
C PHE A 12 3.13 -5.53 0.10
N MET A 13 4.08 -5.88 0.96
CA MET A 13 5.52 -5.83 0.64
C MET A 13 5.91 -6.89 -0.38
N GLY A 14 5.31 -8.08 -0.33
CA GLY A 14 5.46 -9.11 -1.35
C GLY A 14 4.91 -8.65 -2.71
N GLY A 15 3.77 -7.94 -2.71
CA GLY A 15 3.24 -7.27 -3.90
C GLY A 15 4.21 -6.21 -4.45
N VAL A 16 4.76 -5.35 -3.60
CA VAL A 16 5.79 -4.37 -4.00
C VAL A 16 7.01 -5.06 -4.60
N ALA A 17 7.47 -6.16 -3.99
CA ALA A 17 8.60 -6.94 -4.47
C ALA A 17 8.32 -7.55 -5.86
N ALA A 18 7.13 -8.13 -6.06
CA ALA A 18 6.70 -8.68 -7.34
C ALA A 18 6.66 -7.60 -8.44
N LEU A 19 6.06 -6.44 -8.15
CA LEU A 19 6.02 -5.30 -9.07
C LEU A 19 7.42 -4.79 -9.41
N ALA A 20 8.30 -4.68 -8.42
CA ALA A 20 9.69 -4.28 -8.63
C ALA A 20 10.45 -5.27 -9.52
N ARG A 21 10.25 -6.57 -9.33
CA ARG A 21 10.82 -7.60 -10.23
C ARG A 21 10.28 -7.49 -11.65
N GLU A 22 8.97 -7.34 -11.82
CA GLU A 22 8.35 -7.17 -13.14
C GLU A 22 8.85 -5.92 -13.86
N ALA A 23 9.13 -4.83 -13.12
CA ALA A 23 9.73 -3.61 -13.63
C ALA A 23 11.25 -3.73 -13.92
N GLY A 24 11.86 -4.91 -13.75
CA GLY A 24 13.25 -5.18 -14.11
C GLY A 24 14.28 -4.84 -13.03
N HIS A 25 13.85 -4.57 -11.80
CA HIS A 25 14.77 -4.38 -10.67
C HIS A 25 15.31 -5.73 -10.18
N ARG A 26 16.55 -5.73 -9.68
CA ARG A 26 17.03 -6.83 -8.84
C ARG A 26 16.41 -6.64 -7.46
N VAL A 27 15.64 -7.62 -6.99
CA VAL A 27 15.04 -7.58 -5.65
C VAL A 27 15.55 -8.74 -4.83
N THR A 28 15.90 -8.41 -3.59
CA THR A 28 16.22 -9.32 -2.49
C THR A 28 15.46 -8.85 -1.25
N GLY A 29 15.33 -9.66 -0.22
CA GLY A 29 14.75 -9.18 1.04
C GLY A 29 14.84 -10.16 2.18
N CYS A 30 14.33 -9.73 3.33
CA CYS A 30 14.38 -10.53 4.55
C CYS A 30 13.09 -10.46 5.36
N ASP A 31 12.84 -11.49 6.15
CA ASP A 31 11.74 -11.53 7.12
C ASP A 31 12.00 -12.55 8.25
N SER A 32 11.28 -12.43 9.38
CA SER A 32 11.33 -13.39 10.51
C SER A 32 10.46 -14.64 10.31
N GLY A 33 9.81 -14.77 9.15
CA GLY A 33 8.91 -15.87 8.85
C GLY A 33 8.90 -16.18 7.36
N VAL A 34 10.03 -16.65 6.83
CA VAL A 34 10.14 -17.00 5.40
C VAL A 34 9.57 -18.39 5.14
N TYR A 35 8.25 -18.52 5.19
CA TYR A 35 7.52 -19.78 4.97
C TYR A 35 6.44 -19.68 3.88
N PRO A 36 6.00 -20.82 3.30
CA PRO A 36 4.95 -20.83 2.28
C PRO A 36 3.60 -20.29 2.78
N PRO A 37 2.76 -19.69 1.91
CA PRO A 37 2.90 -19.63 0.45
C PRO A 37 3.72 -18.44 -0.05
N MET A 38 3.96 -17.41 0.77
CA MET A 38 4.59 -16.18 0.31
C MET A 38 6.05 -16.38 -0.10
N SER A 39 6.82 -17.18 0.65
CA SER A 39 8.22 -17.43 0.32
C SER A 39 8.38 -18.17 -1.01
N ASP A 40 7.51 -19.13 -1.29
CA ASP A 40 7.50 -19.87 -2.57
C ASP A 40 7.14 -18.96 -3.74
N GLN A 41 6.14 -18.09 -3.56
CA GLN A 41 5.76 -17.10 -4.58
C GLN A 41 6.92 -16.16 -4.91
N LEU A 42 7.59 -15.59 -3.90
CA LEU A 42 8.71 -14.67 -4.10
C LEU A 42 9.92 -15.38 -4.74
N ARG A 43 10.24 -16.61 -4.30
CA ARG A 43 11.30 -17.41 -4.91
C ARG A 43 11.01 -17.78 -6.36
N ALA A 44 9.76 -18.08 -6.70
CA ALA A 44 9.34 -18.33 -8.09
C ALA A 44 9.55 -17.12 -9.01
N LEU A 45 9.56 -15.90 -8.44
CA LEU A 45 9.91 -14.65 -9.14
C LEU A 45 11.44 -14.38 -9.18
N GLY A 46 12.26 -15.31 -8.67
CA GLY A 46 13.72 -15.19 -8.61
C GLY A 46 14.20 -14.16 -7.58
N ILE A 47 13.47 -13.99 -6.48
CA ILE A 47 13.82 -13.10 -5.37
C ILE A 47 14.56 -13.90 -4.31
N ASP A 48 15.78 -13.47 -3.96
CA ASP A 48 16.54 -14.07 -2.87
C ASP A 48 15.97 -13.59 -1.52
N LEU A 49 15.69 -14.55 -0.64
CA LEU A 49 15.11 -14.31 0.69
C LEU A 49 16.08 -14.74 1.78
N VAL A 50 16.24 -13.90 2.79
CA VAL A 50 17.02 -14.17 3.99
C VAL A 50 16.10 -14.25 5.21
N GLU A 51 16.29 -15.29 6.03
CA GLU A 51 15.57 -15.41 7.30
C GLU A 51 16.22 -14.50 8.36
N GLY A 52 15.40 -13.71 9.06
CA GLY A 52 15.83 -12.79 10.10
C GLY A 52 16.35 -11.43 9.58
N TYR A 53 16.78 -10.59 10.52
CA TYR A 53 17.17 -9.19 10.28
C TYR A 53 18.62 -8.92 10.73
N GLY A 54 19.54 -9.84 10.45
CA GLY A 54 20.94 -9.73 10.85
C GLY A 54 21.73 -8.69 10.06
N ALA A 55 22.70 -8.05 10.71
CA ALA A 55 23.49 -6.95 10.13
C ALA A 55 24.48 -7.43 9.04
N GLU A 56 24.79 -8.72 8.96
CA GLU A 56 25.59 -9.31 7.89
C GLU A 56 25.00 -9.07 6.49
N GLN A 57 23.69 -8.83 6.42
CA GLN A 57 22.98 -8.48 5.20
C GLN A 57 23.41 -7.12 4.61
N MET A 58 24.11 -6.26 5.37
CA MET A 58 24.76 -5.05 4.83
C MET A 58 25.72 -5.36 3.66
N ALA A 59 26.20 -6.60 3.55
CA ALA A 59 27.00 -7.06 2.41
C ALA A 59 26.27 -7.00 1.06
N PHE A 60 24.92 -6.98 1.04
CA PHE A 60 24.14 -6.86 -0.19
C PHE A 60 24.38 -5.52 -0.91
N LYS A 61 24.65 -4.44 -0.17
CA LYS A 61 24.87 -3.09 -0.71
C LYS A 61 23.84 -2.68 -1.79
N PRO A 62 22.53 -2.75 -1.50
CA PRO A 62 21.51 -2.35 -2.46
C PRO A 62 21.62 -0.85 -2.78
N ASP A 63 21.04 -0.44 -3.91
CA ASP A 63 20.91 0.98 -4.25
C ASP A 63 19.96 1.71 -3.28
N VAL A 64 18.99 0.98 -2.71
CA VAL A 64 18.03 1.49 -1.71
C VAL A 64 17.50 0.35 -0.82
N TRP A 65 17.38 0.63 0.46
CA TRP A 65 16.67 -0.22 1.43
C TRP A 65 15.19 0.17 1.48
N VAL A 66 14.29 -0.79 1.29
CA VAL A 66 12.83 -0.54 1.34
C VAL A 66 12.27 -1.17 2.60
N ILE A 67 11.77 -0.34 3.50
CA ILE A 67 11.40 -0.72 4.86
C ILE A 67 9.90 -0.99 4.94
N GLY A 68 9.53 -2.21 5.29
CA GLY A 68 8.16 -2.60 5.60
C GLY A 68 7.73 -2.15 7.00
N ASN A 69 6.41 -2.00 7.20
CA ASN A 69 5.84 -1.46 8.43
C ASN A 69 6.13 -2.30 9.70
N VAL A 70 6.48 -3.58 9.54
CA VAL A 70 6.82 -4.47 10.66
C VAL A 70 8.14 -4.07 11.35
N VAL A 71 9.04 -3.38 10.64
CA VAL A 71 10.37 -3.01 11.12
C VAL A 71 10.27 -1.79 12.04
N SER A 72 10.96 -1.83 13.18
CA SER A 72 11.01 -0.72 14.13
C SER A 72 12.39 -0.61 14.81
N ARG A 73 12.53 0.34 15.74
CA ARG A 73 13.71 0.49 16.61
C ARG A 73 13.54 -0.21 17.96
N ALA A 74 12.56 -1.11 18.08
CA ALA A 74 12.27 -1.80 19.33
C ALA A 74 13.47 -2.65 19.80
N ARG A 75 13.68 -2.71 21.12
CA ARG A 75 14.72 -3.54 21.75
C ARG A 75 14.08 -4.69 22.51
N GLY A 76 14.78 -5.82 22.54
CA GLY A 76 14.45 -6.97 23.38
C GLY A 76 14.68 -6.66 24.86
N ALA A 77 14.27 -7.59 25.73
CA ALA A 77 14.48 -7.50 27.18
C ALA A 77 15.98 -7.51 27.56
N ASP A 78 16.82 -8.06 26.69
CA ASP A 78 18.28 -8.07 26.79
C ASP A 78 18.93 -6.75 26.30
N GLY A 79 18.12 -5.77 25.89
CA GLY A 79 18.57 -4.49 25.35
C GLY A 79 19.04 -4.55 23.89
N GLN A 80 19.07 -5.71 23.26
CA GLN A 80 19.50 -5.85 21.87
C GLN A 80 18.41 -5.35 20.91
N PRO A 81 18.79 -4.73 19.77
CA PRO A 81 17.81 -4.35 18.75
C PRO A 81 17.08 -5.58 18.22
N ARG A 82 15.75 -5.50 18.12
CA ARG A 82 14.93 -6.54 17.48
C ARG A 82 15.21 -6.64 15.98
N TYR A 83 15.63 -5.52 15.36
CA TYR A 83 15.97 -5.42 13.94
C TYR A 83 17.41 -4.89 13.77
N PRO A 84 18.45 -5.70 14.04
CA PRO A 84 19.85 -5.26 13.96
C PRO A 84 20.24 -4.65 12.61
N LEU A 85 19.71 -5.19 11.51
CA LEU A 85 19.93 -4.63 10.16
C LEU A 85 19.42 -3.20 10.03
N MET A 86 18.28 -2.85 10.65
CA MET A 86 17.76 -1.49 10.61
C MET A 86 18.68 -0.50 11.34
N GLU A 87 19.25 -0.89 12.48
CA GLU A 87 20.24 -0.06 13.19
C GLU A 87 21.48 0.16 12.30
N ALA A 88 21.99 -0.91 11.68
CA ALA A 88 23.16 -0.84 10.81
C ALA A 88 22.95 0.07 9.59
N ILE A 89 21.76 0.02 8.97
CA ILE A 89 21.37 0.92 7.86
C ILE A 89 21.41 2.38 8.31
N LEU A 90 20.89 2.67 9.51
CA LEU A 90 20.85 4.03 10.06
C LEU A 90 22.25 4.53 10.41
N ASP A 91 23.07 3.70 11.05
CA ASP A 91 24.44 4.06 11.44
C ASP A 91 25.34 4.30 10.21
N ALA A 92 25.12 3.56 9.13
CA ALA A 92 25.82 3.76 7.87
C ALA A 92 25.38 5.02 7.11
N GLY A 93 24.21 5.59 7.43
CA GLY A 93 23.61 6.69 6.67
C GLY A 93 23.15 6.25 5.28
N ASP A 94 22.83 4.97 5.10
CA ASP A 94 22.42 4.41 3.82
C ASP A 94 21.05 4.96 3.37
N ARG A 95 20.82 4.96 2.06
CA ARG A 95 19.53 5.38 1.49
C ARG A 95 18.45 4.36 1.82
N TYR A 96 17.41 4.79 2.54
CA TYR A 96 16.23 3.98 2.80
C TYR A 96 14.94 4.76 2.53
N THR A 97 13.87 4.02 2.23
CA THR A 97 12.51 4.57 1.99
C THR A 97 11.45 3.55 2.46
N SER A 98 10.19 3.97 2.54
CA SER A 98 9.08 3.05 2.86
C SER A 98 8.57 2.32 1.61
N GLY A 99 7.92 1.18 1.80
CA GLY A 99 7.25 0.47 0.69
C GLY A 99 6.25 1.35 -0.09
N PRO A 100 5.31 2.06 0.57
CA PRO A 100 4.37 2.96 -0.10
C PRO A 100 5.03 4.09 -0.88
N GLN A 101 6.08 4.71 -0.31
CA GLN A 101 6.79 5.78 -0.98
C GLN A 101 7.58 5.26 -2.20
N TRP A 102 8.28 4.13 -2.05
CA TRP A 102 8.98 3.51 -3.17
C TRP A 102 8.03 3.19 -4.33
N LEU A 103 6.87 2.59 -4.01
CA LEU A 103 5.84 2.25 -4.99
C LEU A 103 5.32 3.50 -5.71
N ALA A 104 5.07 4.58 -4.95
CA ALA A 104 4.61 5.85 -5.50
C ALA A 104 5.61 6.46 -6.50
N GLU A 105 6.88 6.52 -6.09
CA GLU A 105 7.96 7.15 -6.86
C GLU A 105 8.37 6.34 -8.09
N ASN A 106 8.35 5.01 -8.01
CA ASN A 106 8.87 4.16 -9.09
C ASN A 106 7.79 3.60 -10.02
N LEU A 107 6.53 3.57 -9.59
CA LEU A 107 5.46 2.95 -10.38
C LEU A 107 4.22 3.85 -10.54
N LEU A 108 3.67 4.36 -9.43
CA LEU A 108 2.32 4.96 -9.46
C LEU A 108 2.27 6.35 -10.09
N HIS A 109 3.34 7.15 -9.99
CA HIS A 109 3.34 8.55 -10.46
C HIS A 109 2.97 8.72 -11.95
N ALA A 110 3.20 7.71 -12.78
CA ALA A 110 2.90 7.72 -14.22
C ALA A 110 1.52 7.10 -14.57
N ARG A 111 0.74 6.66 -13.58
CA ARG A 111 -0.50 5.90 -13.76
C ARG A 111 -1.74 6.71 -13.41
N HIS A 112 -2.88 6.31 -13.95
CA HIS A 112 -4.19 6.68 -13.40
C HIS A 112 -4.46 5.76 -12.21
N VAL A 113 -4.09 6.20 -11.01
CA VAL A 113 -4.29 5.42 -9.80
C VAL A 113 -5.75 5.49 -9.34
N LEU A 114 -6.37 4.32 -9.18
CA LEU A 114 -7.66 4.12 -8.54
C LEU A 114 -7.43 3.48 -7.17
N ALA A 115 -7.58 4.28 -6.11
CA ALA A 115 -7.34 3.87 -4.73
C ALA A 115 -8.67 3.52 -4.06
N VAL A 116 -8.75 2.33 -3.44
CA VAL A 116 -9.94 1.88 -2.71
C VAL A 116 -9.65 1.88 -1.21
N ALA A 117 -10.22 2.86 -0.51
CA ALA A 117 -10.08 3.06 0.93
C ALA A 117 -11.38 2.74 1.67
N GLY A 118 -11.25 2.48 2.97
CA GLY A 118 -12.37 2.23 3.89
C GLY A 118 -12.03 1.15 4.90
N THR A 119 -12.69 1.10 6.04
CA THR A 119 -12.39 0.11 7.09
C THR A 119 -12.56 -1.33 6.58
N HIS A 120 -13.65 -1.59 5.86
CA HIS A 120 -14.03 -2.90 5.35
C HIS A 120 -14.20 -2.95 3.83
N GLY A 121 -14.07 -4.15 3.26
CA GLY A 121 -14.39 -4.44 1.86
C GLY A 121 -13.34 -3.95 0.84
N LYS A 122 -12.23 -3.36 1.27
CA LYS A 122 -11.14 -2.88 0.41
C LYS A 122 -10.70 -3.95 -0.60
N THR A 123 -10.37 -5.15 -0.13
CA THR A 123 -9.88 -6.25 -0.97
C THR A 123 -10.88 -6.70 -2.01
N THR A 124 -12.15 -6.87 -1.62
CA THR A 124 -13.21 -7.27 -2.54
C THR A 124 -13.46 -6.19 -3.59
N THR A 125 -13.63 -4.93 -3.18
CA THR A 125 -13.89 -3.82 -4.10
C THR A 125 -12.71 -3.57 -5.05
N THR A 126 -11.47 -3.66 -4.56
CA THR A 126 -10.24 -3.53 -5.38
C THR A 126 -10.18 -4.65 -6.43
N SER A 127 -10.47 -5.89 -6.02
CA SER A 127 -10.52 -7.05 -6.92
C SER A 127 -11.58 -6.89 -8.01
N MET A 128 -12.80 -6.47 -7.63
CA MET A 128 -13.89 -6.22 -8.58
C MET A 128 -13.54 -5.10 -9.56
N LEU A 129 -12.98 -3.99 -9.08
CA LEU A 129 -12.60 -2.85 -9.92
C LEU A 129 -11.50 -3.24 -10.92
N ALA A 130 -10.48 -3.97 -10.47
CA ALA A 130 -9.44 -4.51 -11.35
C ALA A 130 -10.03 -5.46 -12.41
N TRP A 131 -10.97 -6.32 -12.02
CA TRP A 131 -11.62 -7.25 -12.95
C TRP A 131 -12.51 -6.55 -13.98
N ILE A 132 -13.31 -5.56 -13.59
CA ILE A 132 -14.14 -4.78 -14.51
C ILE A 132 -13.26 -4.11 -15.58
N LEU A 133 -12.14 -3.50 -15.16
CA LEU A 133 -11.20 -2.86 -16.08
C LEU A 133 -10.52 -3.88 -17.00
N GLU A 134 -10.14 -5.06 -16.49
CA GLU A 134 -9.60 -6.14 -17.31
C GLU A 134 -10.60 -6.60 -18.37
N HIS A 135 -11.84 -6.87 -17.96
CA HIS A 135 -12.91 -7.33 -18.84
C HIS A 135 -13.27 -6.28 -19.90
N ALA A 136 -13.11 -5.00 -19.58
CA ALA A 136 -13.23 -3.89 -20.53
C ALA A 136 -11.99 -3.72 -21.46
N GLY A 137 -11.00 -4.60 -21.39
CA GLY A 137 -9.80 -4.58 -22.22
C GLY A 137 -8.76 -3.53 -21.83
N GLN A 138 -8.88 -2.90 -20.65
CA GLN A 138 -8.00 -1.81 -20.21
C GLN A 138 -6.64 -2.28 -19.67
N ARG A 139 -6.47 -3.59 -19.42
CA ARG A 139 -5.22 -4.22 -18.95
C ARG A 139 -4.60 -3.52 -17.73
N PRO A 140 -5.36 -3.34 -16.63
CA PRO A 140 -4.92 -2.57 -15.47
C PRO A 140 -3.74 -3.26 -14.75
N GLY A 141 -2.85 -2.43 -14.20
CA GLY A 141 -2.01 -2.86 -13.08
C GLY A 141 -2.82 -2.91 -11.79
N PHE A 142 -2.39 -3.71 -10.83
CA PHE A 142 -3.02 -3.71 -9.52
C PHE A 142 -2.08 -4.19 -8.41
N LEU A 143 -2.44 -3.83 -7.18
CA LEU A 143 -1.90 -4.41 -5.95
C LEU A 143 -3.06 -4.61 -4.95
N VAL A 144 -3.31 -5.88 -4.62
CA VAL A 144 -4.41 -6.34 -3.78
C VAL A 144 -3.82 -7.07 -2.57
N GLY A 145 -4.37 -6.84 -1.38
CA GLY A 145 -4.04 -7.47 -0.10
C GLY A 145 -4.44 -8.95 0.00
N GLY A 146 -4.85 -9.56 -1.11
CA GLY A 146 -5.19 -10.96 -1.28
C GLY A 146 -4.99 -11.38 -2.75
N VAL A 147 -5.29 -12.63 -3.07
CA VAL A 147 -5.18 -13.16 -4.44
C VAL A 147 -6.58 -13.22 -5.07
N PRO A 148 -6.94 -12.30 -5.98
CA PRO A 148 -8.20 -12.39 -6.70
C PRO A 148 -8.22 -13.64 -7.58
N LEU A 149 -9.29 -14.43 -7.46
CA LEU A 149 -9.42 -15.71 -8.15
C LEU A 149 -9.34 -15.58 -9.68
N ASN A 150 -9.87 -14.50 -10.24
CA ASN A 150 -9.83 -14.25 -11.68
C ASN A 150 -8.42 -14.02 -12.24
N PHE A 151 -7.46 -13.64 -11.40
CA PHE A 151 -6.09 -13.34 -11.81
C PHE A 151 -5.06 -14.37 -11.33
N GLY A 152 -5.29 -15.01 -10.18
CA GLY A 152 -4.34 -15.98 -9.58
C GLY A 152 -3.06 -15.35 -9.01
N ILE A 153 -2.95 -14.02 -9.03
CA ILE A 153 -1.82 -13.24 -8.50
C ILE A 153 -2.35 -12.01 -7.74
N SER A 154 -1.64 -11.55 -6.71
CA SER A 154 -2.04 -10.40 -5.88
C SER A 154 -1.57 -9.05 -6.44
N ALA A 155 -0.55 -9.03 -7.28
CA ALA A 155 -0.05 -7.81 -7.90
C ALA A 155 0.46 -8.06 -9.32
N ARG A 156 0.29 -7.06 -10.19
CA ARG A 156 0.90 -7.00 -11.52
C ARG A 156 1.02 -5.55 -11.98
N THR A 157 2.05 -5.25 -12.76
CA THR A 157 2.33 -3.91 -13.27
C THR A 157 1.28 -3.48 -14.28
N GLY A 158 0.87 -4.40 -15.16
CA GLY A 158 -0.10 -4.15 -16.23
C GLY A 158 0.41 -3.17 -17.29
N SER A 159 -0.13 -3.27 -18.51
CA SER A 159 0.28 -2.44 -19.66
C SER A 159 -0.62 -1.23 -19.91
N GLY A 160 -1.77 -1.15 -19.23
CA GLY A 160 -2.72 -0.06 -19.34
C GLY A 160 -2.36 1.16 -18.50
N LYS A 161 -3.15 2.24 -18.65
CA LYS A 161 -2.96 3.47 -17.85
C LYS A 161 -3.41 3.30 -16.40
N ALA A 162 -4.44 2.49 -16.16
CA ALA A 162 -5.05 2.31 -14.86
C ALA A 162 -4.17 1.45 -13.93
N PHE A 163 -4.07 1.87 -12.67
CA PHE A 163 -3.50 1.07 -11.60
C PHE A 163 -4.46 1.05 -10.40
N VAL A 164 -4.92 -0.14 -10.00
CA VAL A 164 -5.92 -0.29 -8.93
C VAL A 164 -5.23 -0.76 -7.65
N ILE A 165 -5.42 -0.05 -6.53
CA ILE A 165 -4.69 -0.34 -5.29
C ILE A 165 -5.60 -0.24 -4.06
N GLU A 166 -5.40 -1.15 -3.12
CA GLU A 166 -5.96 -1.02 -1.77
C GLU A 166 -5.30 0.14 -1.02
N ALA A 167 -6.10 1.12 -0.65
CA ALA A 167 -5.70 2.27 0.15
C ALA A 167 -5.91 1.98 1.63
N ASP A 168 -4.90 1.36 2.21
CA ASP A 168 -4.80 0.99 3.61
C ASP A 168 -4.46 2.20 4.50
N GLU A 169 -5.21 2.34 5.59
CA GLU A 169 -5.15 3.37 6.61
C GLU A 169 -4.02 3.15 7.63
N TYR A 170 -3.39 1.97 7.68
CA TYR A 170 -2.29 1.71 8.60
C TYR A 170 -1.06 2.60 8.34
N ASP A 171 -0.20 2.73 9.35
CA ASP A 171 1.10 3.43 9.25
C ASP A 171 1.91 2.99 8.03
N THR A 172 2.65 3.95 7.46
CA THR A 172 3.54 3.74 6.32
C THR A 172 4.81 2.99 6.73
N ALA A 173 5.46 3.45 7.80
CA ALA A 173 6.66 2.84 8.39
C ALA A 173 6.89 3.42 9.79
N PHE A 174 7.85 2.89 10.56
CA PHE A 174 8.16 3.44 11.89
C PHE A 174 8.56 4.93 11.88
N PHE A 175 9.09 5.43 10.75
CA PHE A 175 9.49 6.81 10.53
C PHE A 175 8.46 7.66 9.78
N ASP A 176 7.31 7.10 9.40
CA ASP A 176 6.20 7.83 8.77
C ASP A 176 4.86 7.31 9.28
N LYS A 177 4.26 8.09 10.19
CA LYS A 177 3.00 7.81 10.89
C LYS A 177 1.75 8.23 10.12
N ARG A 178 1.91 8.58 8.84
CA ARG A 178 0.77 8.82 7.95
C ARG A 178 0.34 7.50 7.33
N SER A 179 -0.95 7.40 7.03
CA SER A 179 -1.51 6.23 6.35
C SER A 179 -0.86 5.99 4.98
N LYS A 180 -0.64 4.73 4.60
CA LYS A 180 0.04 4.35 3.34
C LYS A 180 -0.52 5.07 2.12
N PHE A 181 -1.83 5.26 2.07
CA PHE A 181 -2.51 5.87 0.93
C PHE A 181 -2.11 7.32 0.65
N VAL A 182 -1.47 8.04 1.59
CA VAL A 182 -1.05 9.43 1.33
C VAL A 182 0.06 9.51 0.28
N HIS A 183 0.73 8.38 0.01
CA HIS A 183 1.75 8.27 -1.02
C HIS A 183 1.15 8.03 -2.41
N TYR A 184 -0.05 7.46 -2.51
CA TYR A 184 -0.56 6.91 -3.78
C TYR A 184 -1.06 7.96 -4.77
N ARG A 185 -1.37 9.18 -4.31
CA ARG A 185 -1.82 10.32 -5.13
C ARG A 185 -2.87 9.93 -6.18
N PRO A 186 -4.02 9.35 -5.75
CA PRO A 186 -5.00 8.82 -6.69
C PRO A 186 -5.66 9.90 -7.54
N ARG A 187 -5.98 9.54 -8.79
CA ARG A 187 -6.92 10.32 -9.62
C ARG A 187 -8.36 9.95 -9.32
N THR A 188 -8.60 8.72 -8.85
CA THR A 188 -9.90 8.25 -8.40
C THR A 188 -9.75 7.60 -7.03
N ALA A 189 -10.41 8.15 -6.01
CA ALA A 189 -10.44 7.58 -4.68
C ALA A 189 -11.86 7.04 -4.40
N VAL A 190 -11.96 5.79 -3.97
CA VAL A 190 -13.20 5.19 -3.46
C VAL A 190 -13.11 5.17 -1.95
N LEU A 191 -14.13 5.73 -1.27
CA LEU A 191 -14.27 5.73 0.18
C LEU A 191 -15.48 4.84 0.54
N ASN A 192 -15.21 3.59 0.90
CA ASN A 192 -16.23 2.55 1.08
C ASN A 192 -17.08 2.73 2.34
N ASN A 193 -16.41 2.91 3.48
CA ASN A 193 -16.99 3.03 4.83
C ASN A 193 -15.87 3.54 5.77
N LEU A 194 -16.23 4.08 6.93
CA LEU A 194 -15.27 4.58 7.90
C LEU A 194 -15.80 4.41 9.33
N GLU A 195 -15.29 3.37 9.98
CA GLU A 195 -15.58 2.99 11.37
C GLU A 195 -14.30 2.90 12.21
N PHE A 196 -14.45 2.96 13.54
CA PHE A 196 -13.36 2.84 14.48
C PHE A 196 -13.08 1.36 14.81
N ASP A 197 -12.27 0.69 13.98
CA ASP A 197 -11.92 -0.74 14.12
C ASP A 197 -10.43 -0.98 14.43
N HIS A 198 -9.61 0.08 14.43
CA HIS A 198 -8.15 0.03 14.59
C HIS A 198 -7.66 0.77 15.84
N ALA A 199 -8.24 0.40 17.00
CA ALA A 199 -7.94 1.03 18.29
C ALA A 199 -6.49 0.81 18.78
N ASP A 200 -5.76 -0.12 18.16
CA ASP A 200 -4.34 -0.37 18.40
C ASP A 200 -3.40 0.65 17.73
N ILE A 201 -3.93 1.41 16.74
CA ILE A 201 -3.15 2.35 15.91
C ILE A 201 -3.67 3.77 16.05
N PHE A 202 -4.99 3.94 16.18
CA PHE A 202 -5.64 5.24 16.24
C PHE A 202 -6.29 5.45 17.60
N ASP A 203 -6.08 6.65 18.16
CA ASP A 203 -6.65 7.04 19.45
C ASP A 203 -8.19 7.12 19.41
N ASP A 204 -8.74 7.57 18.28
CA ASP A 204 -10.17 7.77 18.07
C ASP A 204 -10.54 7.78 16.57
N LEU A 205 -11.85 7.80 16.29
CA LEU A 205 -12.38 7.91 14.93
C LEU A 205 -11.91 9.19 14.22
N ALA A 206 -11.77 10.30 14.96
CA ALA A 206 -11.33 11.57 14.39
C ALA A 206 -9.90 11.48 13.84
N ALA A 207 -9.04 10.64 14.43
CA ALA A 207 -7.70 10.36 13.92
C ALA A 207 -7.75 9.66 12.56
N ILE A 208 -8.65 8.69 12.38
CA ILE A 208 -8.84 8.00 11.10
C ILE A 208 -9.45 8.97 10.07
N GLU A 209 -10.45 9.77 10.46
CA GLU A 209 -11.04 10.82 9.61
C GLU A 209 -9.98 11.81 9.11
N ARG A 210 -9.01 12.20 9.95
CA ARG A 210 -7.89 13.06 9.53
C ARG A 210 -7.03 12.40 8.45
N GLN A 211 -6.75 11.10 8.55
CA GLN A 211 -6.01 10.39 7.52
C GLN A 211 -6.80 10.30 6.22
N PHE A 212 -8.09 9.96 6.27
CA PHE A 212 -8.94 9.97 5.09
C PHE A 212 -9.03 11.37 4.46
N HIS A 213 -9.05 12.42 5.28
CA HIS A 213 -8.96 13.78 4.75
C HIS A 213 -7.61 14.07 4.08
N HIS A 214 -6.49 13.56 4.59
CA HIS A 214 -5.20 13.64 3.87
C HIS A 214 -5.24 12.96 2.50
N LEU A 215 -5.97 11.85 2.35
CA LEU A 215 -6.22 11.21 1.06
C LEU A 215 -7.03 12.14 0.13
N VAL A 216 -8.12 12.73 0.62
CA VAL A 216 -8.95 13.65 -0.16
C VAL A 216 -8.15 14.86 -0.66
N ARG A 217 -7.25 15.41 0.16
CA ARG A 217 -6.39 16.57 -0.19
C ARG A 217 -5.47 16.32 -1.38
N ILE A 218 -5.10 15.07 -1.65
CA ILE A 218 -4.17 14.72 -2.73
C ILE A 218 -4.86 14.19 -3.99
N VAL A 219 -6.20 14.16 -4.01
CA VAL A 219 -6.97 13.94 -5.24
C VAL A 219 -7.01 15.27 -6.02
N PRO A 220 -6.56 15.30 -7.28
CA PRO A 220 -6.52 16.53 -8.07
C PRO A 220 -7.95 16.98 -8.43
N SER A 221 -8.15 18.27 -8.70
CA SER A 221 -9.48 18.81 -9.06
C SER A 221 -10.11 18.17 -10.30
N SER A 222 -9.28 17.73 -11.25
CA SER A 222 -9.70 16.94 -12.42
C SER A 222 -10.04 15.46 -12.10
N GLY A 223 -9.84 15.04 -10.86
CA GLY A 223 -10.06 13.69 -10.35
C GLY A 223 -11.44 13.55 -9.71
N ARG A 224 -11.67 12.39 -9.09
CA ARG A 224 -12.97 12.02 -8.53
C ARG A 224 -12.85 11.30 -7.19
N VAL A 225 -13.72 11.67 -6.26
CA VAL A 225 -13.97 10.93 -5.01
C VAL A 225 -15.33 10.23 -5.15
N VAL A 226 -15.32 8.90 -5.06
CA VAL A 226 -16.52 8.06 -5.01
C VAL A 226 -16.75 7.66 -3.56
N VAL A 227 -17.86 8.05 -2.97
CA VAL A 227 -18.05 8.00 -1.50
C VAL A 227 -19.37 7.33 -1.13
N ASN A 228 -19.38 6.56 -0.05
CA ASN A 228 -20.63 6.06 0.51
C ASN A 228 -21.45 7.22 1.09
N GLY A 229 -22.65 7.44 0.52
CA GLY A 229 -23.52 8.55 0.88
C GLY A 229 -24.35 8.33 2.14
N LEU A 230 -24.27 7.15 2.75
CA LEU A 230 -24.99 6.82 3.99
C LEU A 230 -24.14 6.97 5.26
N GLU A 231 -22.86 7.31 5.12
CA GLU A 231 -21.91 7.35 6.23
C GLU A 231 -21.64 8.77 6.73
N GLU A 232 -22.01 9.03 7.98
CA GLU A 232 -21.82 10.33 8.62
C GLU A 232 -20.32 10.66 8.83
N SER A 233 -19.49 9.65 9.13
CA SER A 233 -18.04 9.79 9.25
C SER A 233 -17.41 10.29 7.95
N LEU A 234 -17.78 9.72 6.81
CA LEU A 234 -17.32 10.16 5.50
C LEU A 234 -17.87 11.56 5.13
N ALA A 235 -19.10 11.89 5.55
CA ALA A 235 -19.61 13.26 5.41
C ALA A 235 -18.76 14.26 6.20
N ARG A 236 -18.35 13.94 7.44
CA ARG A 236 -17.43 14.76 8.24
C ARG A 236 -16.06 14.91 7.58
N VAL A 237 -15.52 13.85 6.99
CA VAL A 237 -14.26 13.91 6.20
C VAL A 237 -14.37 14.89 5.04
N LEU A 238 -15.45 14.85 4.26
CA LEU A 238 -15.66 15.74 3.12
C LEU A 238 -15.89 17.20 3.56
N ASN A 239 -16.56 17.41 4.70
CA ASN A 239 -16.80 18.75 5.26
C ASN A 239 -15.52 19.45 5.75
N GLN A 240 -14.43 18.72 5.99
CA GLN A 240 -13.11 19.33 6.23
C GLN A 240 -12.52 19.97 4.96
N GLY A 241 -13.00 19.56 3.78
CA GLY A 241 -12.63 20.12 2.47
C GLY A 241 -12.51 19.05 1.39
N CYS A 242 -13.07 19.34 0.21
CA CYS A 242 -12.93 18.53 -1.00
C CYS A 242 -12.79 19.45 -2.22
N TRP A 243 -11.80 19.18 -3.07
CA TRP A 243 -11.50 20.00 -4.26
C TRP A 243 -11.69 19.24 -5.57
N SER A 244 -12.21 18.02 -5.51
CA SER A 244 -12.43 17.11 -6.63
C SER A 244 -13.93 16.89 -6.88
N GLU A 245 -14.28 16.33 -8.03
CA GLU A 245 -15.66 15.88 -8.27
C GLU A 245 -16.04 14.79 -7.25
N VAL A 246 -17.22 14.91 -6.63
CA VAL A 246 -17.75 13.89 -5.70
C VAL A 246 -18.89 13.15 -6.38
N ARG A 247 -18.91 11.82 -6.24
CA ARG A 247 -20.03 10.95 -6.61
C ARG A 247 -20.39 10.05 -5.45
N SER A 248 -21.62 10.11 -4.98
CA SER A 248 -22.10 9.24 -3.90
C SER A 248 -22.63 7.92 -4.44
N PHE A 249 -22.63 6.89 -3.59
CA PHE A 249 -23.38 5.65 -3.79
C PHE A 249 -24.15 5.28 -2.52
N GLY A 250 -25.12 4.38 -2.61
CA GLY A 250 -25.91 3.90 -1.47
C GLY A 250 -27.04 4.82 -0.99
N ALA A 251 -27.00 6.12 -1.33
CA ALA A 251 -28.10 7.04 -1.05
C ALA A 251 -29.28 6.85 -2.04
N THR A 252 -30.51 7.05 -1.56
CA THR A 252 -31.76 7.00 -2.36
C THR A 252 -31.79 8.04 -3.49
N VAL A 253 -31.05 9.13 -3.34
CA VAL A 253 -30.70 10.06 -4.41
C VAL A 253 -29.23 9.82 -4.71
N SER A 254 -28.96 8.88 -5.62
CA SER A 254 -27.64 8.66 -6.18
C SER A 254 -27.56 9.40 -7.50
N ASP A 255 -26.53 10.22 -7.69
CA ASP A 255 -26.28 10.99 -8.93
C ASP A 255 -25.96 10.08 -10.13
N PHE A 256 -26.01 8.76 -9.96
CA PHE A 256 -25.75 7.77 -10.98
C PHE A 256 -26.97 7.62 -11.90
N SER A 257 -26.98 8.36 -13.02
CA SER A 257 -27.76 7.96 -14.19
C SER A 257 -26.95 6.94 -14.98
N ALA A 258 -27.47 5.71 -15.10
CA ALA A 258 -26.93 4.70 -16.01
C ALA A 258 -26.97 5.16 -17.47
#